data_AF-A0A0J9FF61-F1
#
_entry.id   AF-A0A0J9FF61-F1
#
_cell.length_a   1.000
_cell.length_b   1.000
_cell.length_c   1.000
_cell.angle_alpha   90.00
_cell.angle_beta   90.00
_cell.angle_gamma   90.00
#
_symmetry.space_group_name_H-M   'P 1'
#
loop_
_entity.id
_entity.type
_entity.pdbx_description
1 polymer ?
#
loop_
_entity_poly.entity_id
_entity_poly.type
_entity_poly.pdbx_seq_one_letter_code
_entity_poly.pdbx_strand_id
1 'polypeptide(L)'
;MKSLSFRKDLVGVQEELLRFAYKLTTDREEANDLLQETSLKALDNEEKYTPDTNFKGWMYTIMRNIFINNYRKVVRDQTFIDHTDNLYHLNLPQDAGFESTEKTYDLKEMHRVVNALPKEYRVPFAMHVSGFKYREIAEKLNLPLGTVKSRIFFTRQKLQEELKDFR
;
A
#
# COMPACT_ATOMS: atom_id res chain seq x y z
N MET A 1 -25.37 4.66 18.98
CA MET A 1 -24.57 5.91 18.91
C MET A 1 -23.23 5.78 18.17
N LYS A 2 -22.78 4.58 17.72
CA LYS A 2 -21.46 4.38 17.07
C LYS A 2 -21.34 4.89 15.62
N SER A 3 -22.40 4.77 14.80
CA SER A 3 -22.33 5.10 13.35
C SER A 3 -22.17 6.59 13.02
N LEU A 4 -22.64 7.50 13.89
CA LEU A 4 -22.47 8.93 13.62
C LEU A 4 -21.02 9.38 13.76
N SER A 5 -20.26 8.80 14.71
CA SER A 5 -18.82 9.06 14.84
C SER A 5 -18.07 8.48 13.65
N PHE A 6 -18.35 7.23 13.28
CA PHE A 6 -17.71 6.57 12.14
C PHE A 6 -17.86 7.34 10.83
N ARG A 7 -19.08 7.80 10.52
CA ARG A 7 -19.33 8.59 9.31
C ARG A 7 -18.58 9.93 9.32
N LYS A 8 -18.48 10.58 10.48
CA LYS A 8 -17.72 11.83 10.63
C LYS A 8 -16.24 11.59 10.39
N ASP A 9 -15.68 10.52 10.95
CA ASP A 9 -14.28 10.14 10.76
C ASP A 9 -14.02 9.77 9.28
N LEU A 10 -14.95 9.03 8.65
CA LEU A 10 -14.90 8.69 7.22
C LEU A 10 -14.87 9.93 6.33
N VAL A 11 -15.71 10.93 6.59
CA VAL A 11 -15.70 12.21 5.86
C VAL A 11 -14.39 12.95 6.10
N GLY A 12 -13.89 12.96 7.34
CA GLY A 12 -12.66 13.66 7.73
C GLY A 12 -11.39 13.15 7.03
N VAL A 13 -11.38 11.93 6.51
CA VAL A 13 -10.21 11.33 5.84
C VAL A 13 -10.30 11.33 4.30
N GLN A 14 -11.41 11.77 3.70
CA GLN A 14 -11.65 11.67 2.25
C GLN A 14 -10.56 12.34 1.41
N GLU A 15 -10.16 13.57 1.74
CA GLU A 15 -9.14 14.28 0.97
C GLU A 15 -7.77 13.60 1.02
N GLU A 16 -7.40 13.03 2.17
CA GLU A 16 -6.13 12.35 2.35
C GLU A 16 -6.11 11.02 1.59
N LEU A 17 -7.21 10.26 1.67
CA LEU A 17 -7.42 9.05 0.88
C LEU A 17 -7.42 9.34 -0.61
N LEU A 18 -8.04 10.43 -1.06
CA LEU A 18 -8.02 10.83 -2.46
C LEU A 18 -6.58 11.09 -2.94
N ARG A 19 -5.79 11.84 -2.18
CA ARG A 19 -4.36 12.07 -2.48
C ARG A 19 -3.57 10.76 -2.54
N PHE A 20 -3.91 9.78 -1.71
CA PHE A 20 -3.29 8.47 -1.74
C PHE A 20 -3.73 7.66 -2.97
N ALA A 21 -5.02 7.67 -3.32
CA ALA A 21 -5.55 7.04 -4.52
C ALA A 21 -4.86 7.55 -5.79
N TYR A 22 -4.67 8.88 -5.91
CA TYR A 22 -3.92 9.48 -7.03
C TYR A 22 -2.49 8.97 -7.15
N LYS A 23 -1.80 8.68 -6.03
CA LYS A 23 -0.45 8.12 -6.06
C LYS A 23 -0.43 6.67 -6.55
N LEU A 24 -1.54 5.95 -6.39
CA LEU A 24 -1.68 4.56 -6.82
C LEU A 24 -2.10 4.45 -8.29
N THR A 25 -3.11 5.21 -8.70
CA THR A 25 -3.75 5.12 -10.02
C THR A 25 -3.06 6.00 -11.06
N THR A 26 -2.46 7.13 -10.66
CA THR A 26 -1.95 8.18 -11.56
C THR A 26 -2.99 8.78 -12.52
N ASP A 27 -4.26 8.41 -12.37
CA ASP A 27 -5.42 8.92 -13.10
C ASP A 27 -6.48 9.45 -12.13
N ARG A 28 -7.15 10.54 -12.53
CA ARG A 28 -8.15 11.23 -11.70
C ARG A 28 -9.43 10.46 -11.56
N GLU A 29 -9.95 9.90 -12.64
CA GLU A 29 -11.22 9.18 -12.60
C GLU A 29 -11.06 7.89 -11.80
N GLU A 30 -10.01 7.12 -12.08
CA GLU A 30 -9.68 5.91 -11.32
C GLU A 30 -9.43 6.20 -9.83
N ALA A 31 -8.82 7.34 -9.49
CA ALA A 31 -8.61 7.73 -8.09
C ALA A 31 -9.94 8.00 -7.36
N ASN A 32 -10.90 8.65 -8.03
CA ASN A 32 -12.22 8.92 -7.47
C ASN A 32 -13.03 7.63 -7.32
N ASP A 33 -12.94 6.71 -8.28
CA ASP A 33 -13.61 5.41 -8.22
C ASP A 33 -13.05 4.57 -7.07
N LEU A 34 -11.72 4.51 -6.94
CA LEU A 34 -11.06 3.81 -5.85
C LEU A 34 -11.44 4.39 -4.47
N LEU A 35 -11.56 5.71 -4.35
CA LEU A 35 -12.03 6.38 -3.12
C LEU A 35 -13.47 5.99 -2.77
N GLN A 36 -14.36 6.00 -3.77
CA GLN A 36 -15.76 5.63 -3.60
C GLN A 36 -15.90 4.16 -3.18
N GLU A 37 -15.23 3.25 -3.87
CA GLU A 37 -15.25 1.82 -3.54
C GLU A 37 -14.69 1.57 -2.14
N THR A 38 -13.62 2.27 -1.76
CA THR A 38 -13.07 2.22 -0.39
C THR A 38 -14.10 2.67 0.65
N SER A 39 -14.79 3.78 0.39
CA SER A 39 -15.78 4.33 1.33
C SER A 39 -16.99 3.41 1.48
N LEU A 40 -17.47 2.82 0.38
CA LEU A 40 -18.55 1.83 0.40
C LEU A 40 -18.11 0.59 1.20
N LYS A 41 -16.91 0.07 0.93
CA LYS A 41 -16.39 -1.11 1.63
C LYS A 41 -16.19 -0.86 3.13
N ALA A 42 -15.77 0.34 3.50
CA ALA A 42 -15.63 0.73 4.90
C ALA A 42 -16.99 0.76 5.60
N LEU A 43 -18.03 1.31 4.97
CA LEU A 43 -19.40 1.32 5.50
C LEU A 43 -19.95 -0.11 5.64
N ASP A 44 -19.77 -0.96 4.64
CA ASP A 44 -20.19 -2.37 4.68
C ASP A 44 -19.50 -3.17 5.81
N ASN A 45 -18.32 -2.71 6.25
CA ASN A 45 -17.51 -3.38 7.27
C ASN A 45 -17.37 -2.52 8.53
N GLU A 46 -18.28 -1.56 8.77
CA GLU A 46 -18.26 -0.67 9.94
C GLU A 46 -18.13 -1.47 11.23
N GLU A 47 -18.83 -2.60 11.35
CA GLU A 47 -18.83 -3.46 12.52
C GLU A 47 -17.47 -4.14 12.81
N LYS A 48 -16.61 -4.25 11.80
CA LYS A 48 -15.26 -4.83 11.94
C LYS A 48 -14.23 -3.81 12.40
N TYR A 49 -14.57 -2.52 12.41
CA TYR A 49 -13.70 -1.49 12.93
C TYR A 49 -13.70 -1.52 14.46
N THR A 50 -12.51 -1.65 15.05
CA THR A 50 -12.34 -1.54 16.50
C THR A 50 -12.14 -0.07 16.85
N PRO A 51 -13.03 0.54 17.67
CA PRO A 51 -12.83 1.89 18.18
C PRO A 51 -11.48 2.02 18.88
N ASP A 52 -10.91 3.24 18.89
CA ASP A 52 -9.60 3.55 19.47
C ASP A 52 -8.39 2.94 18.74
N THR A 53 -8.58 2.45 17.51
CA THR A 53 -7.49 2.11 16.59
C THR A 53 -7.25 3.22 15.57
N ASN A 54 -6.14 3.16 14.83
CA ASN A 54 -5.82 4.15 13.79
C ASN A 54 -6.79 4.04 12.60
N PHE A 55 -7.88 4.82 12.63
CA PHE A 55 -8.91 4.86 11.58
C PHE A 55 -8.32 5.10 10.18
N LYS A 56 -7.36 6.05 10.07
CA LYS A 56 -6.68 6.33 8.79
C LYS A 56 -5.93 5.11 8.28
N GLY A 57 -5.18 4.44 9.15
CA GLY A 57 -4.45 3.20 8.81
C GLY A 57 -5.37 2.09 8.32
N TRP A 58 -6.54 1.94 8.96
CA TRP A 58 -7.56 0.98 8.54
C TRP A 58 -8.11 1.32 7.15
N MET A 59 -8.45 2.59 6.89
CA MET A 59 -8.93 3.04 5.58
C MET A 59 -7.88 2.87 4.46
N TYR A 60 -6.60 3.17 4.74
CA TYR A 60 -5.52 2.92 3.78
C TYR A 60 -5.35 1.44 3.46
N THR A 61 -5.55 0.57 4.44
CA THR A 61 -5.50 -0.88 4.25
C THR A 61 -6.61 -1.36 3.33
N ILE A 62 -7.85 -0.88 3.53
CA ILE A 62 -8.99 -1.19 2.65
C ILE A 62 -8.69 -0.75 1.22
N MET A 63 -8.30 0.51 1.03
CA MET A 63 -8.03 1.09 -0.29
C MET A 63 -6.94 0.32 -1.04
N ARG A 64 -5.82 0.02 -0.36
CA ARG A 64 -4.72 -0.74 -0.94
C ARG A 64 -5.16 -2.13 -1.38
N ASN A 65 -5.97 -2.81 -0.56
CA ASN A 65 -6.48 -4.14 -0.90
C ASN A 65 -7.39 -4.11 -2.13
N ILE A 66 -8.29 -3.12 -2.21
CA ILE A 66 -9.15 -2.91 -3.39
C ILE A 66 -8.29 -2.68 -4.64
N PHE A 67 -7.35 -1.74 -4.58
CA PHE A 67 -6.47 -1.42 -5.71
C PHE A 67 -5.71 -2.64 -6.23
N ILE A 68 -5.09 -3.42 -5.34
CA ILE A 68 -4.35 -4.63 -5.72
C ILE A 68 -5.29 -5.69 -6.31
N ASN A 69 -6.48 -5.87 -5.75
CA ASN A 69 -7.44 -6.84 -6.25
C ASN A 69 -7.96 -6.46 -7.64
N ASN A 70 -8.26 -5.17 -7.86
CA ASN A 70 -8.66 -4.65 -9.16
C ASN A 70 -7.53 -4.83 -10.19
N TYR A 71 -6.29 -4.52 -9.82
CA TYR A 71 -5.13 -4.77 -10.67
C TYR A 71 -5.00 -6.25 -11.06
N ARG A 72 -5.09 -7.16 -10.10
CA ARG A 72 -5.02 -8.61 -10.35
C ARG A 72 -6.14 -9.11 -11.24
N LYS A 73 -7.36 -8.58 -11.06
CA LYS A 73 -8.51 -8.90 -11.91
C LYS A 73 -8.23 -8.47 -13.35
N VAL A 74 -7.75 -7.25 -13.57
CA VAL A 74 -7.40 -6.75 -14.91
C VAL A 74 -6.32 -7.63 -15.56
N VAL A 75 -5.25 -7.96 -14.84
CA VAL A 75 -4.19 -8.85 -15.36
C VAL A 75 -4.79 -10.20 -15.77
N ARG A 76 -5.59 -10.82 -14.89
CA ARG A 76 -6.25 -12.10 -15.17
C ARG A 76 -7.21 -12.02 -16.34
N ASP A 77 -7.98 -10.94 -16.46
CA ASP A 77 -8.95 -10.79 -17.56
C ASP A 77 -8.23 -10.52 -18.90
N GLN A 78 -7.01 -9.97 -18.86
CA GLN A 78 -6.12 -9.79 -20.02
C GLN A 78 -5.28 -11.03 -20.36
N THR A 79 -5.23 -12.04 -19.50
CA THR A 79 -4.53 -13.31 -19.73
C THR A 79 -5.52 -14.47 -19.71
N PHE A 80 -5.87 -15.00 -20.90
CA PHE A 80 -6.66 -16.23 -20.97
C PHE A 80 -5.90 -17.39 -20.29
N ILE A 81 -6.33 -17.70 -19.07
CA ILE A 81 -6.03 -18.85 -18.20
C ILE A 81 -4.53 -19.05 -17.83
N ASP A 82 -4.21 -18.79 -16.55
CA ASP A 82 -3.30 -19.67 -15.80
C ASP A 82 -3.79 -19.81 -14.34
N HIS A 83 -4.08 -21.04 -13.95
CA HIS A 83 -4.58 -21.44 -12.63
C HIS A 83 -3.41 -21.59 -11.64
N THR A 84 -2.68 -20.51 -11.35
CA THR A 84 -1.77 -20.53 -10.21
C THR A 84 -2.46 -19.98 -8.96
N ASP A 85 -3.18 -20.87 -8.27
CA ASP A 85 -3.51 -20.70 -6.86
C ASP A 85 -2.21 -20.52 -6.08
N ASN A 86 -1.96 -19.30 -5.63
CA ASN A 86 -0.95 -19.02 -4.63
C ASN A 86 -1.62 -18.37 -3.44
N LEU A 87 -2.24 -19.26 -2.65
CA LEU A 87 -2.66 -19.09 -1.27
C LEU A 87 -1.46 -18.71 -0.41
N TYR A 88 -1.16 -17.42 -0.34
CA TYR A 88 -0.40 -16.88 0.76
C TYR A 88 -1.15 -15.67 1.31
N HIS A 89 -1.99 -15.96 2.29
CA HIS A 89 -2.44 -14.98 3.27
C HIS A 89 -1.19 -14.37 3.92
N LEU A 90 -0.82 -13.16 3.53
CA LEU A 90 0.06 -12.35 4.36
C LEU A 90 -0.84 -11.52 5.28
N ASN A 91 -0.90 -11.95 6.54
CA ASN A 91 -1.13 -11.03 7.65
C ASN A 91 -0.05 -9.94 7.53
N LEU A 92 -0.45 -8.76 7.07
CA LEU A 92 0.35 -7.56 7.33
C LEU A 92 0.37 -7.39 8.85
N PRO A 93 1.52 -7.17 9.50
CA PRO A 93 1.53 -6.76 10.89
C PRO A 93 0.65 -5.52 11.00
N GLN A 94 -0.34 -5.59 11.87
CA GLN A 94 -1.30 -4.53 12.16
C GLN A 94 -0.66 -3.38 12.97
N ASP A 95 0.61 -3.08 12.69
CA ASP A 95 1.45 -2.12 13.41
C ASP A 95 1.75 -0.88 12.56
N ALA A 96 0.75 -0.39 11.84
CA ALA A 96 0.72 1.02 11.42
C ALA A 96 0.10 1.89 12.53
N GLY A 97 0.59 1.71 13.75
CA GLY A 97 0.39 2.65 14.85
C GLY A 97 1.23 3.89 14.57
N PHE A 98 0.65 4.86 13.86
CA PHE A 98 1.17 6.22 13.83
C PHE A 98 0.91 6.85 15.20
N GLU A 99 1.79 6.60 16.17
CA GLU A 99 1.95 7.44 17.36
C GLU A 99 3.15 6.97 18.19
N SER A 100 4.33 7.40 17.76
CA SER A 100 5.49 7.61 18.62
C SER A 100 6.37 8.64 17.90
N THR A 101 6.77 9.71 18.58
CA THR A 101 7.60 10.77 17.97
C THR A 101 8.90 10.17 17.41
N GLU A 102 9.44 9.14 18.05
CA GLU A 102 10.60 8.34 17.65
C GLU A 102 10.37 7.52 16.34
N LYS A 103 9.22 6.84 16.20
CA LYS A 103 8.85 6.10 14.97
C LYS A 103 8.58 7.03 13.77
N THR A 104 8.19 8.28 14.04
CA THR A 104 7.95 9.28 12.99
C THR A 104 9.26 9.79 12.38
N TYR A 105 10.32 9.88 13.20
CA TYR A 105 11.68 10.21 12.71
C TYR A 105 12.22 9.09 11.81
N ASP A 106 12.04 7.84 12.23
CA ASP A 106 12.48 6.65 11.47
C ASP A 106 11.78 6.55 10.10
N LEU A 107 10.47 6.84 10.03
CA LEU A 107 9.72 6.88 8.76
C LEU A 107 10.15 8.01 7.81
N LYS A 108 10.48 9.19 8.33
CA LYS A 108 10.98 10.30 7.50
C LYS A 108 12.35 9.98 6.93
N GLU A 109 13.20 9.36 7.72
CA GLU A 109 14.55 8.96 7.31
C GLU A 109 14.53 7.83 6.30
N MET A 110 13.71 6.80 6.54
CA MET A 110 13.41 5.75 5.54
C MET A 110 12.97 6.36 4.21
N HIS A 111 12.03 7.30 4.23
CA HIS A 111 11.60 7.98 3.02
C HIS A 111 12.73 8.77 2.34
N ARG A 112 13.61 9.41 3.11
CA ARG A 112 14.77 10.14 2.56
C ARG A 112 15.72 9.19 1.83
N VAL A 113 16.10 8.09 2.47
CA VAL A 113 17.01 7.08 1.90
C VAL A 113 16.40 6.45 0.64
N VAL A 114 15.12 6.07 0.69
CA VAL A 114 14.43 5.51 -0.49
C VAL A 114 14.31 6.54 -1.62
N ASN A 115 14.10 7.81 -1.31
CA ASN A 115 14.01 8.86 -2.33
C ASN A 115 15.37 9.25 -2.93
N ALA A 116 16.46 9.04 -2.21
CA ALA A 116 17.82 9.22 -2.72
C ALA A 116 18.27 8.10 -3.67
N LEU A 117 17.57 6.96 -3.68
CA LEU A 117 17.87 5.86 -4.60
C LEU A 117 17.49 6.20 -6.05
N PRO A 118 18.26 5.69 -7.03
CA PRO A 118 17.86 5.74 -8.44
C PRO A 118 16.48 5.13 -8.64
N LYS A 119 15.72 5.66 -9.62
CA LYS A 119 14.35 5.24 -9.92
C LYS A 119 14.22 3.73 -10.12
N GLU A 120 15.25 3.10 -10.69
CA GLU A 120 15.30 1.67 -10.92
C GLU A 120 15.26 0.80 -9.64
N TYR A 121 15.70 1.32 -8.50
CA TYR A 121 15.60 0.64 -7.20
C TYR A 121 14.36 1.09 -6.43
N ARG A 122 14.11 2.40 -6.44
CA ARG A 122 13.00 3.03 -5.72
C ARG A 122 11.63 2.52 -6.18
N VAL A 123 11.41 2.40 -7.50
CA VAL A 123 10.09 2.04 -8.05
C VAL A 123 9.70 0.59 -7.73
N PRO A 124 10.54 -0.44 -8.03
CA PRO A 124 10.21 -1.82 -7.64
C PRO A 124 10.00 -1.97 -6.12
N PHE A 125 10.83 -1.30 -5.30
CA PHE A 125 10.69 -1.34 -3.85
C PHE A 125 9.38 -0.72 -3.38
N ALA A 126 9.01 0.45 -3.90
CA ALA A 126 7.74 1.11 -3.58
C ALA A 126 6.54 0.23 -3.95
N MET A 127 6.55 -0.40 -5.13
CA MET A 127 5.49 -1.34 -5.53
C MET A 127 5.40 -2.55 -4.61
N HIS A 128 6.55 -3.10 -4.17
CA HIS A 128 6.58 -4.23 -3.25
C HIS A 128 6.02 -3.87 -1.87
N VAL A 129 6.39 -2.71 -1.32
CA VAL A 129 5.81 -2.19 -0.07
C VAL A 129 4.30 -1.94 -0.23
N SER A 130 3.89 -1.44 -1.39
CA SER A 130 2.48 -1.30 -1.79
C SER A 130 1.77 -2.62 -2.05
N GLY A 131 2.44 -3.79 -1.99
CA GLY A 131 1.79 -5.11 -1.94
C GLY A 131 1.74 -5.89 -3.23
N PHE A 132 2.35 -5.39 -4.28
CA PHE A 132 2.52 -6.13 -5.52
C PHE A 132 3.47 -7.32 -5.29
N LYS A 133 3.16 -8.45 -5.92
CA LYS A 133 4.02 -9.63 -5.95
C LYS A 133 5.22 -9.38 -6.87
N TYR A 134 6.34 -10.06 -6.62
CA TYR A 134 7.53 -9.93 -7.48
C TYR A 134 7.26 -10.15 -8.97
N ARG A 135 6.40 -11.11 -9.33
CA ARG A 135 5.98 -11.36 -10.73
C ARG A 135 5.17 -10.19 -11.30
N GLU A 136 4.19 -9.70 -10.56
CA GLU A 136 3.37 -8.54 -10.95
C GLU A 136 4.23 -7.28 -11.20
N ILE A 137 5.26 -7.07 -10.36
CA ILE A 137 6.23 -5.98 -10.54
C ILE A 137 7.10 -6.19 -11.78
N ALA A 138 7.56 -7.43 -12.00
CA ALA A 138 8.36 -7.80 -13.17
C ALA A 138 7.60 -7.55 -14.48
N GLU A 139 6.33 -7.96 -14.54
CA GLU A 139 5.44 -7.72 -15.68
C GLU A 139 5.20 -6.22 -15.89
N LYS A 140 4.76 -5.51 -14.83
CA LYS A 140 4.41 -4.08 -14.93
C LYS A 140 5.60 -3.19 -15.32
N LEU A 141 6.82 -3.55 -14.91
CA LEU A 141 8.03 -2.81 -15.24
C LEU A 141 8.77 -3.36 -16.46
N ASN A 142 8.28 -4.44 -17.07
CA ASN A 142 8.95 -5.19 -18.14
C ASN A 142 10.41 -5.55 -17.80
N LEU A 143 10.60 -6.16 -16.62
CA LEU A 143 11.91 -6.55 -16.08
C LEU A 143 11.97 -8.07 -15.82
N PRO A 144 13.14 -8.70 -15.91
CA PRO A 144 13.30 -10.07 -15.44
C PRO A 144 13.00 -10.20 -13.94
N LEU A 145 12.36 -11.30 -13.54
CA LEU A 145 12.02 -11.58 -12.13
C LEU A 145 13.25 -11.55 -11.21
N GLY A 146 14.40 -12.03 -11.69
CA GLY A 146 15.67 -11.98 -10.96
C GLY A 146 16.12 -10.53 -10.67
N THR A 147 15.95 -9.64 -11.64
CA THR A 147 16.28 -8.21 -11.53
C THR A 147 15.39 -7.49 -10.52
N VAL A 148 14.10 -7.83 -10.45
CA VAL A 148 13.20 -7.27 -9.44
C VAL A 148 13.61 -7.72 -8.04
N LYS A 149 13.89 -9.01 -7.85
CA LYS A 149 14.35 -9.56 -6.56
C LYS A 149 15.64 -8.90 -6.10
N SER A 150 16.63 -8.77 -6.98
CA SER A 150 17.93 -8.16 -6.64
C SER A 150 17.80 -6.68 -6.31
N ARG A 151 17.00 -5.91 -7.07
CA ARG A 151 16.77 -4.48 -6.79
C ARG A 151 16.06 -4.23 -5.46
N ILE A 152 15.05 -5.05 -5.13
CA ILE A 152 14.35 -4.96 -3.83
C ILE A 152 15.29 -5.35 -2.68
N PHE A 153 16.07 -6.42 -2.85
CA PHE A 153 17.05 -6.85 -1.86
C PHE A 153 18.11 -5.77 -1.60
N PHE A 154 18.69 -5.19 -2.66
CA PHE A 154 19.67 -4.12 -2.55
C PHE A 154 19.10 -2.88 -1.83
N THR A 155 17.86 -2.52 -2.15
CA THR A 155 17.17 -1.41 -1.47
C THR A 155 17.02 -1.66 0.03
N ARG A 156 16.67 -2.89 0.43
CA ARG A 156 16.58 -3.28 1.85
C ARG A 156 17.93 -3.23 2.55
N GLN A 157 18.98 -3.70 1.90
CA GLN A 157 20.32 -3.66 2.46
C GLN A 157 20.79 -2.22 2.69
N LYS A 158 20.59 -1.34 1.72
CA LYS A 158 20.95 0.07 1.86
C LYS A 158 20.17 0.78 2.96
N LEU A 159 18.87 0.47 3.11
CA LEU A 159 18.09 0.96 4.25
C LEU A 159 18.65 0.46 5.58
N GLN A 160 19.03 -0.81 5.66
CA GLN A 160 19.64 -1.35 6.88
C GLN A 160 21.00 -0.73 7.20
N GLU A 161 21.79 -0.35 6.20
CA GLU A 161 23.08 0.32 6.42
C GLU A 161 22.90 1.75 6.94
N GLU A 162 22.03 2.54 6.30
CA GLU A 162 21.79 3.94 6.67
C GLU A 162 21.05 4.10 8.01
N LEU A 163 20.22 3.10 8.38
CA LEU A 163 19.47 3.13 9.64
C LEU A 163 20.21 2.46 10.81
N LYS A 164 21.37 1.82 10.58
CA LYS A 164 22.20 1.25 11.66
C LYS A 164 22.76 2.31 12.60
N ASP A 165 22.94 3.54 12.10
CA ASP A 165 23.48 4.67 12.86
C ASP A 165 22.44 5.32 13.80
N PHE A 166 21.19 4.85 13.78
CA PHE A 166 20.06 5.40 14.54
C PHE A 166 19.61 4.50 15.71
N ARG A 167 20.50 3.65 16.21
CA ARG A 167 20.21 2.69 17.30
C ARG A 167 20.20 3.31 18.70
#